data_AF-A0A7S2CWF1-F1
#
_entry.id   AF-A0A7S2CWF1-F1
#
_cell.length_a   1.000
_cell.length_b   1.000
_cell.length_c   1.000
_cell.angle_alpha   90.00
_cell.angle_beta   90.00
_cell.angle_gamma   90.00
#
_symmetry.space_group_name_H-M   'P 1'
#
loop_
_entity.id
_entity.type
_entity.pdbx_description
1 polymer ?
#
loop_
_entity_poly.entity_id
_entity_poly.type
_entity_poly.pdbx_seq_one_letter_code
_entity_poly.pdbx_strand_id
1 'polypeptide(L)'
;SSTYLSIALRERLLMPQPIRPPERRQLNGVLAFVDISGFSALAADLTNVHGPSFGAELLQSRVNRYLEDLIADVLNAGGDIIEFAGDAFMAFWRYDDEREQASTAQRVCR
;
A
#
# COMPACT_ATOMS: atom_id res chain seq x y z
N SER A 1 6.04 4.79 14.56
CA SER A 1 5.41 4.32 13.31
C SER A 1 6.53 3.91 12.38
N SER A 2 6.67 2.63 12.03
CA SER A 2 7.67 2.21 11.04
C SER A 2 6.99 2.28 9.67
N THR A 3 7.23 3.34 8.92
CA THR A 3 6.53 3.67 7.67
C THR A 3 6.80 2.68 6.53
N TYR A 4 7.75 1.76 6.69
CA TYR A 4 8.25 0.87 5.63
C TYR A 4 8.03 -0.62 5.90
N LEU A 5 7.37 -0.99 7.00
CA LEU A 5 7.11 -2.39 7.33
C LEU A 5 5.62 -2.60 7.46
N SER A 6 5.10 -3.56 6.69
CA SER A 6 3.74 -4.07 6.89
C SER A 6 3.56 -4.52 8.33
N ILE A 7 2.35 -4.33 8.85
CA ILE A 7 1.92 -4.77 10.17
C ILE A 7 2.23 -6.26 10.34
N ALA A 8 2.01 -7.09 9.33
CA ALA A 8 2.30 -8.52 9.37
C ALA A 8 3.80 -8.82 9.62
N LEU A 9 4.70 -8.09 8.95
CA LEU A 9 6.14 -8.22 9.18
C LEU A 9 6.54 -7.70 10.56
N ARG A 10 6.00 -6.54 10.96
CA ARG A 10 6.24 -5.97 12.29
C ARG A 10 5.83 -6.94 13.40
N GLU A 11 4.63 -7.52 13.32
CA GLU A 11 4.15 -8.52 14.26
C GLU A 11 5.10 -9.72 14.32
N ARG A 12 5.60 -10.19 13.17
CA ARG A 12 6.57 -11.28 13.13
C ARG A 12 7.91 -10.91 13.78
N LEU A 13 8.42 -9.69 13.54
CA LEU A 13 9.68 -9.22 14.10
C LEU A 13 9.62 -9.03 15.63
N LEU A 14 8.42 -8.79 16.17
CA LEU A 14 8.20 -8.70 17.62
C LEU A 14 8.13 -10.06 18.32
N MET A 15 8.01 -11.16 17.58
CA MET A 15 8.01 -12.50 18.16
C MET A 15 9.43 -12.88 18.62
N PRO A 16 9.59 -13.45 19.82
CA PRO A 16 10.91 -13.75 20.40
C PRO A 16 11.64 -14.88 19.68
N GLN A 17 10.95 -15.65 18.83
CA GLN A 17 11.56 -16.73 18.08
C GLN A 17 12.43 -16.17 16.93
N PRO A 18 13.68 -16.65 16.79
CA PRO A 18 14.55 -16.24 15.70
C PRO A 18 13.93 -16.58 14.34
N ILE A 19 14.12 -15.69 13.36
CA ILE A 19 13.69 -15.91 11.98
C ILE A 19 14.59 -16.97 11.34
N ARG A 20 13.97 -17.99 10.74
CA ARG A 20 14.68 -19.07 10.03
C ARG A 20 14.25 -19.07 8.57
N PRO A 21 15.06 -18.53 7.65
CA PRO A 21 14.70 -18.50 6.23
C PRO A 21 14.87 -19.87 5.55
N PRO A 22 14.00 -20.23 4.59
CA PRO A 22 12.78 -19.51 4.23
C PRO A 22 11.68 -19.73 5.28
N GLU A 23 10.98 -18.65 5.64
CA GLU A 23 9.81 -18.70 6.51
C GLU A 23 8.55 -18.46 5.69
N ARG A 24 7.50 -19.25 5.93
CA ARG A 24 6.19 -19.07 5.30
C ARG A 24 5.12 -18.91 6.36
N ARG A 25 4.23 -17.95 6.16
CA ARG A 25 3.02 -17.74 6.96
C ARG A 25 1.80 -17.70 6.05
N GLN A 26 0.69 -18.26 6.53
CA GLN A 26 -0.60 -18.13 5.87
C GLN A 26 -1.42 -17.11 6.65
N LEU A 27 -2.03 -16.17 5.94
CA LEU A 27 -2.89 -15.13 6.48
C LEU A 27 -4.17 -15.12 5.65
N ASN A 28 -5.32 -15.00 6.32
CA ASN A 28 -6.59 -14.82 5.67
C ASN A 28 -6.90 -13.32 5.57
N GLY A 29 -7.41 -12.87 4.43
CA GLY A 29 -7.67 -11.46 4.23
C GLY A 29 -8.19 -11.12 2.85
N VAL A 30 -8.57 -9.86 2.70
CA VAL A 30 -8.92 -9.25 1.41
C VAL A 30 -7.73 -8.45 0.92
N LEU A 31 -7.39 -8.62 -0.35
CA LEU A 31 -6.30 -7.91 -1.02
C LEU A 31 -6.89 -6.94 -2.05
N ALA A 32 -6.47 -5.68 -1.99
CA ALA A 32 -6.72 -4.69 -3.04
C ALA A 32 -5.41 -4.37 -3.75
N PHE A 33 -5.49 -4.32 -5.08
CA PHE A 33 -4.47 -3.73 -5.93
C PHE A 33 -5.01 -2.38 -6.41
N VAL A 34 -4.34 -1.30 -6.07
CA VAL A 34 -4.77 0.06 -6.37
C VAL A 34 -3.76 0.66 -7.34
N ASP A 35 -4.23 1.06 -8.52
CA ASP A 35 -3.45 1.74 -9.55
C ASP A 35 -3.92 3.19 -9.68
N ILE A 36 -2.97 4.13 -9.69
CA ILE A 36 -3.28 5.56 -9.81
C ILE A 36 -3.43 5.91 -11.29
N SER A 37 -4.68 5.90 -11.74
CA SER A 37 -5.03 6.26 -13.12
C SER A 37 -4.45 7.62 -13.52
N GLY A 38 -3.78 7.68 -14.68
CA GLY A 38 -3.26 8.92 -15.25
C GLY A 38 -1.94 9.42 -14.66
N PHE A 39 -1.38 8.74 -13.65
CA PHE A 39 -0.06 9.07 -13.10
C PHE A 39 1.02 9.03 -14.20
N SER A 40 1.07 7.92 -14.94
CA SER A 40 2.08 7.71 -15.97
C SER A 40 2.01 8.78 -17.09
N ALA A 41 0.81 9.21 -17.46
CA ALA A 41 0.62 10.29 -18.44
C ALA A 41 1.07 11.65 -17.88
N LEU A 42 0.67 11.98 -16.65
CA LEU A 42 1.10 13.20 -15.97
C LEU A 42 2.62 13.27 -15.77
N ALA A 43 3.25 12.13 -15.47
CA ALA A 43 4.69 12.02 -15.31
C ALA A 43 5.45 12.35 -16.60
N ALA A 44 4.95 11.84 -17.73
CA ALA A 44 5.50 12.13 -19.05
C ALA A 44 5.31 13.61 -19.41
N ASP A 45 4.12 14.17 -19.19
CA ASP A 45 3.82 15.57 -19.48
C ASP A 45 4.68 16.54 -18.67
N LEU A 46 4.80 16.32 -17.35
CA LEU A 46 5.64 17.15 -16.49
C LEU A 46 7.13 17.06 -16.89
N THR A 47 7.60 15.87 -17.25
CA THR A 47 8.97 15.68 -17.76
C THR A 47 9.19 16.44 -19.07
N ASN A 48 8.22 16.40 -19.98
CA ASN A 48 8.30 17.10 -21.27
C ASN A 48 8.32 18.62 -21.11
N VAL A 49 7.53 19.17 -20.18
CA VAL A 49 7.41 20.63 -19.97
C VAL A 49 8.55 21.19 -19.13
N HIS A 50 8.98 20.47 -18.08
CA HIS A 50 9.88 20.99 -17.05
C HIS A 50 11.27 20.35 -17.06
N GLY A 51 11.50 19.39 -17.95
CA GLY A 51 12.70 18.56 -17.95
C GLY A 51 12.65 17.46 -16.87
N PRO A 52 13.53 16.45 -16.96
CA PRO A 52 13.43 15.23 -16.14
C PRO A 52 13.51 15.49 -14.64
N SER A 53 14.45 16.33 -14.19
CA SER A 53 14.68 16.54 -12.75
C SER A 53 13.54 17.33 -12.10
N PHE A 54 13.17 18.49 -12.66
CA PHE A 54 12.15 19.34 -12.07
C PHE A 54 10.73 18.77 -12.30
N GLY A 55 10.49 18.10 -13.43
CA GLY A 55 9.25 17.37 -13.69
C GLY A 55 9.00 16.24 -12.69
N ALA A 56 10.05 15.48 -12.33
CA ALA A 56 9.97 14.43 -11.32
C ALA A 56 9.66 14.98 -9.92
N GLU A 57 10.29 16.09 -9.50
CA GLU A 57 10.00 16.73 -8.20
C GLU A 57 8.55 17.24 -8.12
N LEU A 58 8.05 17.86 -9.19
CA LEU A 58 6.66 18.31 -9.29
C LEU A 58 5.67 17.16 -9.20
N LEU A 59 5.94 16.07 -9.92
CA LEU A 59 5.14 14.85 -9.86
C LEU A 59 5.14 14.27 -8.44
N GLN A 60 6.33 14.12 -7.84
CA GLN A 60 6.49 13.57 -6.51
C GLN A 60 5.72 14.40 -5.46
N SER A 61 5.82 15.72 -5.50
CA SER A 61 5.13 16.59 -4.52
C SER A 61 3.60 16.50 -4.60
N ARG A 62 3.04 16.37 -5.81
CA ARG A 62 1.59 16.30 -6.02
C ARG A 62 1.03 14.91 -5.75
N VAL A 63 1.74 13.88 -6.21
CA VAL A 63 1.29 12.50 -6.08
C VAL A 63 1.47 12.00 -4.66
N ASN A 64 2.56 12.38 -3.97
CA ASN A 64 2.74 11.97 -2.57
C ASN A 64 1.58 12.45 -1.70
N ARG A 65 1.06 13.66 -1.92
CA ARG A 65 -0.12 14.13 -1.18
C ARG A 65 -1.35 13.26 -1.44
N TYR A 66 -1.61 12.94 -2.70
CA TYR A 66 -2.75 12.09 -3.06
C TYR A 66 -2.59 10.66 -2.52
N LEU A 67 -1.38 10.12 -2.58
CA LEU A 67 -1.02 8.83 -1.99
C LEU A 67 -1.17 8.85 -0.47
N GLU A 68 -0.77 9.91 0.21
CA GLU A 68 -0.94 10.05 1.66
C GLU A 68 -2.41 9.95 2.07
N ASP A 69 -3.31 10.58 1.31
CA ASP A 69 -4.76 10.49 1.55
C ASP A 69 -5.27 9.05 1.33
N LEU A 70 -4.90 8.41 0.22
CA LEU A 70 -5.29 7.01 -0.05
C LEU A 70 -4.74 6.02 0.98
N ILE A 71 -3.49 6.19 1.40
CA ILE A 71 -2.87 5.36 2.42
C ILE A 71 -3.60 5.57 3.75
N ALA A 72 -3.93 6.82 4.11
CA ALA A 72 -4.69 7.11 5.31
C ALA A 72 -6.05 6.41 5.30
N ASP A 73 -6.76 6.42 4.17
CA ASP A 73 -8.04 5.73 4.02
C ASP A 73 -7.92 4.21 4.22
N VAL A 74 -6.90 3.58 3.60
CA VAL A 74 -6.62 2.16 3.80
C VAL A 74 -6.37 1.85 5.28
N LEU A 75 -5.51 2.62 5.93
CA LEU A 75 -5.13 2.42 7.34
C LEU A 75 -6.32 2.65 8.27
N ASN A 76 -7.13 3.69 8.03
CA ASN A 76 -8.35 4.00 8.78
C ASN A 76 -9.41 2.91 8.61
N ALA A 77 -9.49 2.31 7.42
CA ALA A 77 -10.29 1.14 7.15
C ALA A 77 -9.69 -0.14 7.74
N GLY A 78 -8.64 -0.08 8.57
CA GLY A 78 -8.02 -1.23 9.24
C GLY A 78 -7.19 -2.13 8.32
N GLY A 79 -6.79 -1.61 7.16
CA GLY A 79 -5.92 -2.28 6.22
C GLY A 79 -4.45 -1.97 6.49
N ASP A 80 -3.60 -2.58 5.68
CA ASP A 80 -2.16 -2.44 5.74
C ASP A 80 -1.59 -2.31 4.33
N ILE A 81 -0.57 -1.48 4.14
CA ILE A 81 0.11 -1.36 2.85
C ILE A 81 1.25 -2.37 2.84
N ILE A 82 1.20 -3.32 1.92
CA ILE A 82 2.19 -4.41 1.86
C ILE A 82 3.30 -4.16 0.85
N GLU A 83 3.01 -3.43 -0.23
CA GLU A 83 3.98 -3.16 -1.29
C GLU A 83 3.59 -1.91 -2.10
N PHE A 84 4.61 -1.15 -2.52
CA PHE A 84 4.49 -0.08 -3.51
C PHE A 84 5.20 -0.50 -4.79
N ALA A 85 4.55 -0.29 -5.93
CA ALA A 85 5.07 -0.62 -7.25
C ALA A 85 4.81 0.54 -8.22
N GLY A 86 5.73 1.50 -8.27
CA GLY A 86 5.60 2.67 -9.15
C GLY A 86 4.39 3.52 -8.78
N ASP A 87 3.38 3.54 -9.64
CA ASP A 87 2.10 4.24 -9.50
C ASP A 87 0.97 3.38 -8.95
N ALA A 88 1.28 2.16 -8.50
CA ALA A 88 0.36 1.27 -7.84
C ALA A 88 0.83 0.88 -6.44
N PHE A 89 -0.11 0.42 -5.60
CA PHE A 89 0.21 -0.21 -4.32
C PHE A 89 -0.74 -1.37 -4.02
N MET A 90 -0.29 -2.27 -3.15
CA MET A 90 -1.07 -3.39 -2.63
C MET A 90 -1.47 -3.11 -1.18
N ALA A 91 -2.76 -3.25 -0.90
CA ALA A 91 -3.34 -3.11 0.42
C ALA A 91 -3.99 -4.42 0.87
N PHE A 92 -3.83 -4.78 2.15
CA PHE A 92 -4.30 -6.03 2.70
C PHE A 92 -5.08 -5.81 4.00
N TRP A 93 -6.27 -6.40 4.10
CA TRP A 93 -7.09 -6.41 5.31
C TRP A 93 -7.17 -7.83 5.85
N ARG A 94 -6.52 -8.08 6.99
CA ARG A 94 -6.54 -9.39 7.64
C ARG A 94 -7.89 -9.63 8.33
N TYR A 95 -8.37 -10.86 8.29
CA TYR A 95 -9.41 -11.36 9.18
C TYR A 95 -8.99 -12.72 9.75
N ASP A 96 -9.52 -13.08 10.91
CA ASP A 96 -9.19 -14.35 11.58
C ASP A 96 -10.28 -15.42 11.33
N ASP A 97 -11.55 -15.00 11.16
CA ASP A 97 -12.69 -15.87 10.82
C ASP A 97 -13.17 -15.64 9.38
N GLU A 98 -13.32 -16.71 8.59
CA GLU A 98 -13.81 -16.65 7.21
C GLU A 98 -15.19 -15.98 7.07
N ARG A 99 -16.00 -15.99 8.13
CA ARG A 99 -17.30 -15.29 8.17
C ARG A 99 -17.16 -13.78 8.03
N GLU A 100 -15.98 -13.22 8.36
CA GLU A 100 -15.67 -11.80 8.24
C GLU A 100 -15.27 -11.38 6.82
N GLN A 101 -15.06 -12.35 5.90
CA GLN A 101 -14.58 -12.08 4.54
C GLN A 101 -15.51 -11.09 3.81
N ALA A 102 -16.82 -11.33 3.85
CA ALA A 102 -17.80 -10.49 3.15
C ALA A 102 -17.86 -9.07 3.71
N SER A 103 -17.90 -8.93 5.04
CA SER A 103 -17.89 -7.61 5.70
C SER A 103 -16.58 -6.86 5.47
N THR A 104 -15.46 -7.57 5.40
CA THR A 104 -14.14 -6.98 5.11
C THR A 104 -14.11 -6.49 3.67
N ALA A 105 -14.54 -7.31 2.70
CA ALA A 105 -14.60 -6.90 1.30
C ALA A 105 -15.52 -5.67 1.09
N GLN A 106 -16.64 -5.58 1.81
CA GLN A 106 -17.52 -4.41 1.75
C GLN A 106 -16.88 -3.12 2.28
N ARG A 107 -15.95 -3.22 3.24
CA ARG A 107 -15.19 -2.06 3.74
C ARG A 107 -14.14 -1.60 2.74
N VAL A 108 -13.56 -2.52 1.97
CA VAL A 108 -12.54 -2.22 0.96
C VAL A 108 -13.14 -1.50 -0.26
N CYS A 109 -14.36 -1.84 -0.64
CA CYS A 109 -15.00 -1.29 -1.86
C CYS A 109 -15.83 0.00 -1.64
N ARG A 110 -15.78 0.61 -0.46
CA ARG A 110 -16.50 1.86 -0.14
C ARG A 110 -15.57 3.05 -0.19
#